data_AF-A0A8T7GVW6-F1
#
_entry.id   AF-A0A8T7GVW6-F1
#
_cell.length_a   1.000
_cell.length_b   1.000
_cell.length_c   1.000
_cell.angle_alpha   90.00
_cell.angle_beta   90.00
_cell.angle_gamma   90.00
#
_symmetry.space_group_name_H-M   'P 1'
#
loop_
_entity.id
_entity.type
_entity.pdbx_description
1 polymer ?
#
loop_
_entity_poly.entity_id
_entity_poly.type
_entity_poly.pdbx_seq_one_letter_code
_entity_poly.pdbx_strand_id
1 'polypeptide(L)' 'MAKRIVEEARKLGLSVDEYLVELLSQGLDPRERAVEYIEVSKDLLEEARRELERGNVRQAAEKLW' A
#
# COMPACT_ATOMS: atom_id res chain seq x y z
N MET A 1 -3.34 -8.26 -16.81
CA MET A 1 -2.33 -7.85 -15.81
C MET A 1 -2.97 -7.45 -14.49
N ALA A 2 -3.86 -6.45 -14.45
CA ALA A 2 -4.51 -5.97 -13.22
C ALA A 2 -5.16 -7.05 -12.34
N LYS A 3 -5.93 -8.00 -12.92
CA LYS A 3 -6.52 -9.13 -12.17
C LYS A 3 -5.47 -9.97 -11.43
N ARG A 4 -4.35 -10.23 -12.08
CA ARG A 4 -3.27 -11.04 -11.49
C ARG A 4 -2.62 -10.31 -10.31
N ILE A 5 -2.39 -9.00 -10.43
CA ILE A 5 -1.85 -8.18 -9.34
C ILE A 5 -2.76 -8.25 -8.11
N VAL A 6 -4.07 -8.06 -8.31
CA VAL A 6 -5.06 -8.14 -7.22
C VAL A 6 -5.11 -9.53 -6.59
N GLU A 7 -5.02 -10.59 -7.39
CA GLU A 7 -4.99 -11.97 -6.87
C GLU A 7 -3.73 -12.26 -6.07
N GLU A 8 -2.55 -11.84 -6.53
CA GLU A 8 -1.30 -12.04 -5.78
C GLU A 8 -1.26 -11.22 -4.49
N ALA A 9 -1.70 -9.96 -4.53
CA ALA A 9 -1.82 -9.11 -3.33
C ALA A 9 -2.73 -9.79 -2.28
N ARG A 10 -3.91 -10.27 -2.71
CA ARG A 10 -4.85 -10.99 -1.83
C ARG A 10 -4.28 -12.25 -1.21
N LYS A 11 -3.47 -13.03 -1.93
CA LYS A 11 -2.83 -14.24 -1.38
C LYS A 11 -1.90 -13.92 -0.22
N LEU A 12 -1.31 -12.72 -0.23
CA LEU A 12 -0.40 -12.24 0.81
C LEU A 12 -1.11 -11.41 1.89
N GLY A 13 -2.43 -11.20 1.76
CA GLY A 13 -3.20 -10.34 2.67
C GLY A 13 -2.86 -8.86 2.54
N LEU A 14 -2.31 -8.44 1.40
CA LEU A 14 -1.90 -7.07 1.12
C LEU A 14 -2.91 -6.36 0.23
N SER A 15 -3.00 -5.04 0.37
CA SER A 15 -3.55 -4.16 -0.66
C SER A 15 -2.68 -4.19 -1.93
N VAL A 16 -3.22 -3.66 -3.03
CA VAL A 16 -2.45 -3.58 -4.29
C VAL A 16 -1.23 -2.67 -4.12
N ASP A 17 -1.36 -1.57 -3.38
CA ASP A 17 -0.27 -0.62 -3.17
C ASP A 17 0.86 -1.26 -2.36
N GLU A 18 0.53 -1.92 -1.25
CA GLU A 18 1.51 -2.63 -0.42
C GLU A 18 2.20 -3.77 -1.18
N TYR A 19 1.45 -4.50 -2.03
CA TYR A 19 2.03 -5.53 -2.86
C TYR A 19 3.03 -4.96 -3.87
N LEU A 20 2.76 -3.78 -4.43
CA LEU A 20 3.73 -3.09 -5.29
C LEU A 20 4.96 -2.64 -4.51
N VAL A 21 4.82 -2.16 -3.27
CA VAL A 21 5.97 -1.83 -2.40
C VAL A 21 6.83 -3.05 -2.14
N GLU A 22 6.22 -4.19 -1.83
CA GLU A 22 6.94 -5.44 -1.60
C GLU A 22 7.77 -5.82 -2.83
N LEU A 23 7.18 -5.71 -4.03
CA LEU A 23 7.86 -6.01 -5.29
C LEU A 23 8.99 -5.02 -5.60
N LEU A 24 8.76 -3.72 -5.39
CA LEU A 24 9.75 -2.66 -5.66
C LEU A 24 10.89 -2.67 -4.65
N SER A 25 10.63 -3.14 -3.43
CA SER A 25 11.64 -3.27 -2.37
C SER A 25 12.51 -4.52 -2.49
N GLN A 26 12.26 -5.38 -3.49
CA GLN A 26 13.06 -6.58 -3.70
C GLN A 26 14.49 -6.21 -4.11
N GLY A 27 15.45 -6.59 -3.27
CA GLY A 27 16.87 -6.32 -3.51
C GLY A 27 17.42 -5.06 -2.85
N LEU A 28 16.57 -4.26 -2.19
CA LEU A 28 17.02 -3.21 -1.28
C LEU A 28 17.69 -3.81 -0.05
N ASP A 29 18.67 -3.09 0.50
CA ASP A 29 19.20 -3.47 1.80
C ASP A 29 18.15 -3.25 2.92
N PRO A 30 18.29 -3.88 4.09
CA PRO A 30 17.29 -3.77 5.16
C PRO A 30 16.98 -2.33 5.59
N ARG A 31 17.95 -1.42 5.52
CA ARG A 31 17.77 -0.02 5.91
C ARG A 31 17.00 0.74 4.85
N GLU A 32 17.35 0.57 3.58
CA GLU A 32 16.64 1.17 2.45
C GLU A 32 15.19 0.70 2.40
N ARG A 33 14.98 -0.62 2.56
CA ARG A 33 13.64 -1.21 2.63
C ARG A 33 12.80 -0.63 3.77
N ALA A 34 13.39 -0.44 4.95
CA ALA A 34 12.67 0.16 6.08
C ALA A 34 12.26 1.61 5.80
N VAL A 35 13.11 2.39 5.14
CA VAL A 35 12.78 3.77 4.72
C VAL A 35 11.62 3.77 3.73
N GLU A 36 11.65 2.87 2.73
CA GLU A 36 10.60 2.79 1.71
C GLU A 36 9.22 2.50 2.32
N TYR A 37 9.12 1.54 3.25
CA TYR A 37 7.84 1.30 3.94
C TYR A 37 7.37 2.49 4.76
N ILE A 38 8.28 3.23 5.40
CA ILE A 38 7.91 4.41 6.18
C ILE A 38 7.32 5.49 5.28
N GLU A 39 7.96 5.78 4.16
CA GLU A 39 7.47 6.78 3.23
C GLU A 39 6.14 6.37 2.60
N VAL A 40 5.99 5.13 2.14
CA VAL A 40 4.72 4.67 1.56
C VAL A 40 3.60 4.63 2.61
N SER A 41 3.90 4.25 3.85
CA SER A 41 2.91 4.29 4.93
C SER A 41 2.42 5.71 5.19
N LYS A 42 3.29 6.73 5.10
CA LYS A 42 2.86 8.13 5.22
C LYS A 42 1.93 8.52 4.07
N ASP A 43 2.28 8.16 2.84
CA ASP A 43 1.48 8.46 1.67
C ASP A 43 0.09 7.81 1.74
N LEU A 44 0.02 6.55 2.17
CA LEU A 44 -1.24 5.83 2.38
C LEU A 44 -2.11 6.49 3.45
N LEU A 45 -1.52 6.95 4.56
CA LEU A 45 -2.25 7.69 5.60
C LEU A 45 -2.79 9.04 5.10
N GLU A 46 -2.01 9.75 4.29
CA GLU A 46 -2.48 10.98 3.66
C GLU A 46 -3.62 10.71 2.66
N GLU A 47 -3.51 9.67 1.86
CA GLU A 47 -4.59 9.23 0.96
C GLU A 47 -5.85 8.85 1.75
N ALA A 48 -5.70 8.08 2.82
CA ALA A 48 -6.81 7.70 3.69
C ALA A 48 -7.55 8.93 4.21
N ARG A 49 -6.80 9.95 4.66
CA ARG A 49 -7.37 11.22 5.10
C ARG A 49 -8.11 11.95 3.97
N ARG A 50 -7.51 12.05 2.78
CA ARG A 50 -8.14 12.71 1.62
C ARG A 50 -9.43 12.00 1.19
N GLU A 51 -9.44 10.67 1.20
CA GLU A 51 -10.64 9.88 0.88
C GLU A 51 -11.72 10.04 1.95
N LEU A 52 -11.34 10.15 3.22
CA LEU A 52 -12.28 10.44 4.30
C LEU A 52 -12.90 11.84 4.16
N GLU A 53 -12.11 12.86 3.84
CA GLU A 53 -12.59 14.23 3.56
C GLU A 53 -13.57 14.28 2.39
N ARG A 54 -13.45 13.35 1.42
CA ARG A 54 -14.37 13.18 0.29
C ARG A 54 -15.60 12.32 0.62
N GLY A 55 -15.70 11.79 1.83
CA GLY A 55 -16.76 10.86 2.25
C GLY A 55 -16.61 9.43 1.71
N ASN A 56 -15.47 9.09 1.11
CA ASN A 56 -15.19 7.76 0.59
C ASN A 56 -14.63 6.84 1.68
N VAL A 57 -15.47 6.51 2.65
CA VAL A 57 -15.10 5.75 3.86
C VAL A 57 -14.48 4.38 3.51
N ARG A 58 -14.95 3.73 2.44
CA ARG A 58 -14.43 2.44 2.02
C ARG A 58 -12.96 2.52 1.62
N GLN A 59 -12.60 3.48 0.77
CA GLN A 59 -11.20 3.65 0.36
C GLN A 59 -10.34 4.18 1.50
N ALA A 60 -10.88 5.08 2.32
CA ALA A 60 -10.15 5.54 3.51
C ALA A 60 -9.77 4.36 4.44
N ALA A 61 -10.68 3.41 4.65
CA ALA A 61 -10.40 2.22 5.45
C ALA A 61 -9.40 1.27 4.77
N GLU A 62 -9.49 1.08 3.45
CA GLU A 62 -8.55 0.26 2.68
C GLU A 62 -7.12 0.81 2.69
N LYS A 63 -6.96 2.14 2.76
CA LYS A 63 -5.64 2.79 2.83
C LYS A 63 -5.06 2.84 4.25
N LEU A 64 -5.90 2.66 5.27
CA LEU A 64 -5.50 2.64 6.67
C LEU A 64 -5.05 1.25 7.15
N TRP A 65 -5.52 0.18 6.50
CA TRP A 65 -5.40 -1.20 6.94
C TRP A 65 -4.67 -2.07 5.92
#